data_AF-A0A257WY98-F1
#
_entry.id   AF-A0A257WY98-F1
#
_cell.length_a   1.000
_cell.length_b   1.000
_cell.length_c   1.000
_cell.angle_alpha   90.00
_cell.angle_beta   90.00
_cell.angle_gamma   90.00
#
_symmetry.space_group_name_H-M   'P 1'
#
loop_
_entity.id
_entity.type
_entity.pdbx_description
1 polymer ?
#
loop_
_entity_poly.entity_id
_entity_poly.type
_entity_poly.pdbx_seq_one_letter_code
_entity_poly.pdbx_strand_id
1 'polypeptide(L)'
;MPKAPRSQPARIPQVAVLVDTSRSYGRDIVRGIRRYVAEHGPWSLYLEPRDLHSRFPDWLKDWPGDGILSRTVDDALLRQLKATKL
;
A
#
# COMPACT_ATOMS: atom_id res chain seq x y z
N MET A 1 -44.37 -6.99 2.89
CA MET A 1 -42.99 -7.49 3.10
C MET A 1 -42.05 -6.29 3.10
N PRO A 2 -41.47 -5.87 4.24
CA PRO A 2 -40.48 -4.80 4.22
C PRO A 2 -39.19 -5.31 3.56
N LYS A 3 -38.67 -4.54 2.61
CA LYS A 3 -37.46 -4.86 1.85
C LYS A 3 -36.25 -4.64 2.77
N ALA A 4 -35.46 -5.68 3.01
CA ALA A 4 -34.25 -5.58 3.81
C ALA A 4 -33.32 -4.46 3.27
N PRO A 5 -32.64 -3.69 4.14
CA PRO A 5 -31.71 -2.66 3.70
C PRO A 5 -30.61 -3.32 2.85
N ARG A 6 -30.37 -2.77 1.65
CA ARG A 6 -29.25 -3.21 0.79
C ARG A 6 -27.96 -2.91 1.55
N SER A 7 -27.19 -3.95 1.88
CA SER A 7 -25.85 -3.80 2.44
C SER A 7 -25.01 -2.91 1.53
N GLN A 8 -24.44 -1.84 2.08
CA GLN A 8 -23.50 -0.98 1.36
C GLN A 8 -22.37 -1.88 0.83
N PRO A 9 -21.95 -1.78 -0.46
CA PRO A 9 -20.81 -2.55 -0.93
C PRO A 9 -19.59 -2.19 -0.08
N ALA A 10 -18.89 -3.20 0.42
CA ALA A 10 -17.64 -3.01 1.13
C ALA A 10 -16.67 -2.24 0.22
N ARG A 11 -16.06 -1.17 0.75
CA ARG A 11 -15.12 -0.35 -0.02
C ARG A 11 -13.86 -1.15 -0.34
N ILE A 12 -13.37 -1.05 -1.58
CA ILE A 12 -12.11 -1.66 -2.02
C ILE A 12 -10.93 -0.96 -1.31
N PRO A 13 -10.11 -1.68 -0.52
CA PRO A 13 -8.93 -1.11 0.13
C PRO A 13 -7.97 -0.48 -0.88
N GLN A 14 -7.54 0.75 -0.61
CA GLN A 14 -6.54 1.48 -1.38
C GLN A 14 -5.19 1.35 -0.68
N VAL A 15 -4.21 0.67 -1.29
CA VAL A 15 -2.92 0.34 -0.65
C VAL A 15 -1.75 0.84 -1.48
N ALA A 16 -0.86 1.63 -0.86
CA ALA A 16 0.35 2.11 -1.51
C ALA A 16 1.48 1.09 -1.27
N VAL A 17 2.16 0.71 -2.34
CA VAL A 17 3.28 -0.23 -2.33
C VAL A 17 4.55 0.54 -2.67
N LEU A 18 5.37 0.74 -1.65
CA LEU A 18 6.56 1.59 -1.68
C LEU A 18 7.81 0.73 -1.54
N VAL A 19 8.22 0.11 -2.65
CA VAL A 19 9.31 -0.87 -2.73
C VAL A 19 10.21 -0.57 -3.91
N ASP A 20 11.52 -0.64 -3.71
CA ASP A 20 12.51 -0.55 -4.78
C ASP A 20 12.47 -1.80 -5.68
N THR A 21 12.07 -1.63 -6.93
CA THR A 21 11.96 -2.71 -7.93
C THR A 21 13.17 -2.85 -8.86
N SER A 22 14.26 -2.11 -8.63
CA SER A 22 15.50 -2.20 -9.42
C SER A 22 16.16 -3.58 -9.30
N ARG A 23 16.05 -4.22 -8.13
CA ARG A 23 16.61 -5.55 -7.83
C ARG A 23 15.55 -6.65 -7.79
N SER A 24 15.97 -7.90 -7.98
CA SER A 24 15.08 -9.08 -7.98
C SER A 24 14.24 -9.16 -6.70
N TYR A 25 14.87 -8.95 -5.55
CA TYR A 25 14.21 -9.01 -4.24
C TYR A 25 12.95 -8.12 -4.13
N GLY A 26 13.02 -6.86 -4.60
CA GLY A 26 11.85 -5.98 -4.57
C GLY A 26 10.75 -6.39 -5.56
N ARG A 27 11.14 -6.92 -6.72
CA ARG A 27 10.17 -7.51 -7.67
C ARG A 27 9.51 -8.76 -7.09
N ASP A 28 10.24 -9.56 -6.33
CA ASP A 28 9.69 -10.74 -5.64
C ASP A 28 8.69 -10.35 -4.55
N ILE A 29 8.95 -9.26 -3.81
CA ILE A 29 7.97 -8.68 -2.88
C ILE A 29 6.68 -8.29 -3.61
N VAL A 30 6.79 -7.55 -4.72
CA VAL A 30 5.61 -7.12 -5.51
C VAL A 30 4.84 -8.32 -6.05
N ARG A 31 5.53 -9.39 -6.50
CA ARG A 31 4.89 -10.64 -6.93
C ARG A 31 4.12 -11.30 -5.79
N GLY A 32 4.69 -11.34 -4.58
CA GLY A 32 4.03 -11.86 -3.38
C GLY A 32 2.76 -11.08 -3.03
N ILE A 33 2.82 -9.75 -3.04
CA ILE A 33 1.66 -8.87 -2.79
C ILE A 33 0.57 -9.15 -3.83
N ARG A 34 0.92 -9.18 -5.12
CA ARG A 34 -0.03 -9.48 -6.20
C ARG A 34 -0.69 -10.85 -5.99
N ARG A 35 0.07 -11.87 -5.62
CA ARG A 35 -0.47 -13.21 -5.35
C ARG A 35 -1.46 -13.18 -4.18
N TYR A 36 -1.08 -12.52 -3.08
CA TYR A 36 -1.95 -12.38 -1.92
C TYR A 36 -3.27 -11.71 -2.27
N VAL A 37 -3.23 -10.58 -2.99
CA VAL A 37 -4.43 -9.86 -3.44
C VAL A 37 -5.30 -10.76 -4.33
N ALA A 38 -4.71 -11.46 -5.29
CA ALA A 38 -5.47 -12.38 -6.15
C ALA A 38 -6.20 -13.51 -5.37
N GLU A 39 -5.65 -13.93 -4.23
CA GLU A 39 -6.21 -14.97 -3.37
C GLU A 39 -7.21 -14.44 -2.32
N HIS A 40 -7.05 -13.19 -1.85
CA HIS A 40 -7.74 -12.70 -0.64
C HIS A 40 -8.65 -11.48 -0.84
N GLY A 41 -8.69 -10.86 -2.02
CA GLY A 41 -9.75 -9.90 -2.32
C GLY A 41 -9.40 -8.87 -3.39
N PRO A 42 -10.32 -7.94 -3.72
CA PRO A 42 -9.93 -6.80 -4.51
C PRO A 42 -9.24 -5.78 -3.60
N TRP A 43 -7.94 -5.56 -3.80
CA TRP A 43 -7.23 -4.37 -3.33
C TRP A 43 -6.87 -3.52 -4.55
N SER A 44 -6.97 -2.20 -4.42
CA SER A 44 -6.44 -1.24 -5.38
C SER A 44 -5.02 -0.90 -4.95
N LEU A 45 -4.04 -1.23 -5.80
CA LEU A 45 -2.62 -1.06 -5.47
C LEU A 45 -2.03 0.14 -6.21
N TYR A 46 -1.38 1.04 -5.47
CA TYR A 46 -0.58 2.14 -6.00
C TYR A 46 0.89 1.78 -5.89
N LEU A 47 1.54 1.41 -7.00
CA LEU A 47 2.95 1.08 -7.01
C LEU A 47 3.77 2.33 -7.35
N GLU A 48 4.64 2.73 -6.43
CA GLU A 48 5.60 3.81 -6.63
C GLU A 48 7.02 3.21 -6.69
N PRO A 49 7.66 3.16 -7.87
CA PRO A 49 9.07 2.79 -7.99
C PRO A 49 9.94 3.83 -7.28
N ARG A 50 10.81 3.40 -6.36
CA ARG A 50 11.66 4.33 -5.59
C ARG A 50 12.98 3.68 -5.18
N ASP A 51 14.00 4.49 -4.92
CA ASP A 51 15.20 4.02 -4.25
C ASP A 51 14.95 3.67 -2.78
N LEU A 52 15.68 2.66 -2.29
CA LEU A 52 15.53 2.17 -0.92
C LEU A 52 15.82 3.23 0.15
N HIS A 53 16.68 4.19 -0.17
CA HIS A 53 17.14 5.27 0.72
C HIS A 53 16.48 6.62 0.42
N SER A 54 15.61 6.71 -0.59
CA SER A 54 14.92 7.96 -0.89
C SER A 54 13.83 8.23 0.16
N ARG A 55 13.56 9.51 0.38
CA ARG A 55 12.42 9.96 1.21
C ARG A 55 11.11 9.45 0.62
N PHE A 56 10.08 9.33 1.47
CA PHE A 56 8.73 9.05 0.99
C PHE A 56 8.25 10.18 0.07
N PRO A 57 7.50 9.85 -1.00
CA PRO A 57 7.02 10.87 -1.93
C PRO A 57 6.04 11.81 -1.23
N ASP A 58 6.08 13.10 -1.59
CA ASP A 58 5.31 14.13 -0.87
C ASP A 58 3.80 13.90 -0.95
N TRP A 59 3.30 13.30 -2.03
CA TRP A 59 1.88 12.97 -2.19
C TRP A 59 1.35 12.05 -1.09
N LEU A 60 2.22 11.26 -0.44
CA LEU A 60 1.82 10.30 0.59
C LEU A 60 1.28 10.98 1.85
N LYS A 61 1.68 12.23 2.12
CA LYS A 61 1.28 12.99 3.31
C LYS A 61 -0.23 13.21 3.40
N ASP A 62 -0.85 13.45 2.25
CA ASP A 62 -2.27 13.77 2.11
C ASP A 62 -3.05 12.67 1.38
N TRP A 63 -2.43 11.50 1.19
CA TRP A 63 -3.03 10.41 0.43
C TRP A 63 -4.15 9.75 1.23
N PRO A 64 -5.39 9.65 0.68
CA PRO A 64 -6.57 9.15 1.40
C PRO A 64 -6.65 7.61 1.41
N GLY A 65 -5.50 6.94 1.33
CA GLY A 65 -5.41 5.49 1.27
C GLY A 65 -5.74 4.83 2.60
N ASP A 66 -5.73 3.50 2.59
CA ASP A 66 -6.09 2.67 3.74
C ASP A 66 -4.91 1.95 4.37
N GLY A 67 -3.77 1.94 3.67
CA GLY A 67 -2.59 1.27 4.14
C GLY A 67 -1.38 1.50 3.26
N ILE A 68 -0.21 1.35 3.86
CA ILE A 68 1.08 1.43 3.18
C ILE A 68 1.83 0.12 3.41
N LEU A 69 2.25 -0.52 2.34
CA LEU A 69 3.25 -1.58 2.34
C LEU A 69 4.57 -0.98 1.87
N SER A 70 5.52 -0.81 2.79
CA SER A 70 6.83 -0.27 2.45
C SER A 70 7.93 -1.20 2.91
N ARG A 71 8.97 -1.31 2.08
CA ARG A 71 10.27 -1.79 2.54
C ARG A 71 11.07 -0.58 3.01
N THR A 72 11.45 -0.57 4.28
CA THR A 72 12.26 0.48 4.88
C THR A 72 13.44 -0.16 5.62
N VAL A 73 14.62 0.43 5.49
CA VAL A 73 15.86 -0.06 6.13
C VAL A 73 16.49 0.97 7.06
N ASP A 74 15.83 2.11 7.26
CA ASP A 74 16.35 3.26 7.99
C ASP A 74 15.33 3.73 9.04
N ASP A 75 15.79 3.95 10.26
CA ASP A 75 14.99 4.47 11.38
C ASP A 75 14.38 5.85 11.08
N ALA A 76 15.07 6.69 10.33
CA ALA A 76 14.57 8.01 9.93
C ALA A 76 13.36 7.86 9.00
N LEU A 77 13.45 6.94 8.03
CA LEU A 77 12.34 6.62 7.13
C LEU A 77 11.17 5.98 7.89
N LEU A 78 11.45 5.12 8.87
CA LEU A 78 10.40 4.53 9.71
C LEU A 78 9.63 5.60 10.51
N ARG A 79 10.31 6.64 11.01
CA ARG A 79 9.65 7.78 11.66
C ARG A 79 8.76 8.56 10.71
N GLN A 80 9.15 8.71 9.44
CA GLN A 80 8.30 9.35 8.43
C GLN A 80 7.02 8.56 8.17
N LEU A 81 7.10 7.21 8.09
CA LEU A 81 5.90 6.37 7.94
C LEU A 81 4.95 6.47 9.12
N LYS A 82 5.47 6.49 10.36
CA LYS A 82 4.64 6.64 11.57
C LYS A 82 3.94 8.01 11.65
N ALA A 83 4.43 9.00 10.92
CA ALA A 83 3.79 10.32 10.85
C ALA A 83 2.63 10.36 9.85
N THR A 84 2.52 9.37 8.94
CA THR A 84 1.35 9.21 8.09
C THR A 84 0.16 8.83 8.97
N LYS A 85 -0.95 9.55 8.87
CA LYS A 85 -2.15 9.37 9.73
C LYS A 85 -3.03 8.19 9.30
N LEU A 86 -2.42 7.04 9.04
CA LEU A 86 -3.11 5.78 8.75
C LEU A 86 -3.25 4.92 10.01
#